data_AF-A0A829Z8B0-F1
#
_entry.id   AF-A0A829Z8B0-F1
#
_cell.length_a   1.000
_cell.length_b   1.000
_cell.length_c   1.000
_cell.angle_alpha   90.00
_cell.angle_beta   90.00
_cell.angle_gamma   90.00
#
_symmetry.space_group_name_H-M   'P 1'
#
loop_
_entity.id
_entity.type
_entity.pdbx_description
1 polymer ?
#
loop_
_entity_poly.entity_id
_entity_poly.type
_entity_poly.pdbx_seq_one_letter_code
_entity_poly.pdbx_strand_id
1 'polypeptide(L)'
;MLKGVDISKHNGNIDFENLKNNVDFIIIRCAYRGINNRKIFTDEKFKNNIKEANRLYIPVGLYIYSTAKTTDEAIEEAEFCITLAKAYKINYPISIDVEDNKNQGNLSKNQLSNIIKFFCDTIEKNNYYAMYYCNKDWYLNKLNHDILKPYDKWIAQWNKEKCDIVCDIWQYSDKGKVDGINGPVDLNYSFKDYCKIINTIMPNVERSITIGTEVSFNKCYISSDSDNPLKPLYGHGKITKILNNKKNPYLINENDCWIRKDDIL
;
A
#
# COMPACT_ATOMS: atom_id res chain seq x y z
N MET A 1 18.73 0.85 3.56
CA MET A 1 17.91 -0.26 3.02
C MET A 1 16.88 -0.58 4.07
N LEU A 2 15.61 -0.47 3.72
CA LEU A 2 14.49 -0.74 4.62
C LEU A 2 14.01 -2.17 4.41
N LYS A 3 13.60 -2.85 5.48
CA LYS A 3 13.11 -4.23 5.46
C LYS A 3 11.59 -4.23 5.46
N GLY A 4 10.98 -5.03 4.61
CA GLY A 4 9.54 -5.17 4.60
C GLY A 4 9.09 -6.56 4.22
N VAL A 5 7.78 -6.76 4.31
CA VAL A 5 7.10 -7.96 3.85
C VAL A 5 5.96 -7.56 2.91
N ASP A 6 5.58 -8.47 2.03
CA ASP A 6 4.31 -8.37 1.33
C ASP A 6 3.37 -9.48 1.78
N ILE A 7 2.09 -9.11 1.97
CA ILE A 7 1.09 -9.95 2.64
C ILE A 7 -0.25 -9.96 1.91
N SER A 8 -0.97 -11.06 2.06
CA SER A 8 -2.30 -11.27 1.48
C SER A 8 -3.13 -12.17 2.40
N LYS A 9 -4.29 -12.63 1.92
CA LYS A 9 -5.05 -13.69 2.62
C LYS A 9 -4.26 -14.95 2.92
N HIS A 10 -3.20 -15.24 2.15
CA HIS A 10 -2.43 -16.47 2.29
C HIS A 10 -1.58 -16.51 3.57
N ASN A 11 -1.33 -15.35 4.19
CA ASN A 11 -0.60 -15.25 5.46
C ASN A 11 -1.51 -15.39 6.70
N GLY A 12 -2.82 -15.62 6.50
CA GLY A 12 -3.75 -15.93 7.58
C GLY A 12 -4.03 -14.75 8.52
N ASN A 13 -4.00 -15.01 9.82
CA ASN A 13 -4.12 -13.98 10.86
C ASN A 13 -2.71 -13.56 11.29
N ILE A 14 -2.46 -12.26 11.32
CA ILE A 14 -1.16 -11.66 11.63
C ILE A 14 -1.28 -10.92 12.95
N ASP A 15 -0.30 -11.11 13.83
CA ASP A 15 -0.10 -10.29 15.02
C ASP A 15 0.71 -9.04 14.64
N PHE A 16 -0.02 -7.96 14.36
CA PHE A 16 0.59 -6.70 13.94
C PHE A 16 1.36 -5.98 15.06
N GLU A 17 1.02 -6.24 16.34
CA GLU A 17 1.73 -5.63 17.47
C GLU A 17 3.17 -6.15 17.57
N ASN A 18 3.37 -7.43 17.26
CA ASN A 18 4.70 -8.01 17.16
C ASN A 18 5.35 -7.65 15.81
N LEU A 19 4.61 -7.73 14.69
CA LEU A 19 5.14 -7.46 13.36
C LEU A 19 5.75 -6.05 13.24
N LYS A 20 5.13 -5.02 13.83
CA LYS A 20 5.59 -3.62 13.70
C LYS A 20 7.04 -3.39 14.15
N ASN A 21 7.56 -4.23 15.04
CA ASN A 21 8.93 -4.12 15.55
C ASN A 21 9.96 -4.82 14.64
N ASN A 22 9.49 -5.53 13.62
CA ASN A 22 10.29 -6.40 12.76
C ASN A 22 10.30 -5.96 11.29
N VAL A 23 9.54 -4.92 10.93
CA VAL A 23 9.44 -4.39 9.57
C VAL A 23 9.45 -2.87 9.57
N ASP A 24 10.08 -2.29 8.55
CA ASP A 24 10.06 -0.86 8.26
C ASP A 24 8.86 -0.47 7.37
N PHE A 25 8.31 -1.43 6.61
CA PHE A 25 7.13 -1.25 5.76
C PHE A 25 6.45 -2.58 5.44
N ILE A 26 5.21 -2.51 4.95
CA ILE A 26 4.50 -3.66 4.37
C ILE A 26 3.83 -3.30 3.05
N ILE A 27 3.65 -4.28 2.16
CA ILE A 27 2.85 -4.15 0.93
C ILE A 27 1.69 -5.15 1.00
N ILE A 28 0.45 -4.68 0.90
CA ILE A 28 -0.74 -5.53 1.12
C ILE A 28 -1.44 -5.81 -0.20
N ARG A 29 -1.78 -7.08 -0.48
CA ARG A 29 -2.67 -7.40 -1.60
C ARG A 29 -4.03 -6.78 -1.32
N CYS A 30 -4.41 -5.75 -2.07
CA CYS A 30 -5.72 -5.13 -1.91
C CYS A 30 -6.78 -5.82 -2.78
N ALA A 31 -6.37 -6.35 -3.93
CA ALA A 31 -7.28 -6.95 -4.88
C ALA A 31 -6.59 -8.00 -5.76
N TYR A 32 -7.39 -8.71 -6.55
CA TYR A 32 -6.92 -9.57 -7.63
C TYR A 32 -7.96 -9.66 -8.74
N ARG A 33 -7.53 -9.79 -10.00
CA ARG A 33 -8.43 -10.14 -11.12
C ARG A 33 -8.45 -11.64 -11.32
N GLY A 34 -9.63 -12.24 -11.24
CA GLY A 34 -9.83 -13.68 -11.36
C GLY A 34 -9.36 -14.24 -12.71
N ILE A 35 -8.53 -15.29 -12.66
CA ILE A 35 -7.91 -15.95 -13.82
C ILE A 35 -8.95 -16.38 -14.88
N ASN A 36 -10.10 -16.91 -14.45
CA ASN A 36 -11.11 -17.48 -15.35
C ASN A 36 -12.35 -16.59 -15.53
N ASN A 37 -12.89 -16.06 -14.43
CA ASN A 37 -14.14 -15.28 -14.45
C ASN A 37 -13.92 -13.79 -14.80
N ARG A 38 -12.66 -13.35 -14.89
CA ARG A 38 -12.22 -12.01 -15.28
C ARG A 38 -12.70 -10.86 -14.39
N LYS A 39 -13.33 -11.16 -13.25
CA LYS A 39 -13.82 -10.17 -12.29
C LYS A 39 -12.71 -9.74 -11.32
N ILE A 40 -12.77 -8.50 -10.85
CA ILE A 40 -11.90 -8.00 -9.79
C ILE A 40 -12.53 -8.31 -8.43
N PHE A 41 -11.74 -8.81 -7.50
CA PHE A 41 -12.14 -9.10 -6.12
C PHE A 41 -11.22 -8.38 -5.15
N THR A 42 -11.77 -7.87 -4.05
CA THR A 42 -10.97 -7.46 -2.90
C THR A 42 -10.37 -8.69 -2.23
N ASP A 43 -9.10 -8.62 -1.83
CA ASP A 43 -8.48 -9.68 -1.03
C ASP A 43 -9.19 -9.78 0.35
N GLU A 44 -9.50 -11.00 0.76
CA GLU A 44 -10.32 -11.29 1.92
C GLU A 44 -9.71 -10.80 3.25
N LYS A 45 -8.39 -10.59 3.31
CA LYS A 45 -7.70 -10.03 4.49
C LYS A 45 -7.37 -8.55 4.34
N PHE A 46 -7.54 -7.95 3.16
CA PHE A 46 -7.16 -6.55 2.90
C PHE A 46 -7.66 -5.60 3.99
N LYS A 47 -8.98 -5.59 4.26
CA LYS A 47 -9.60 -4.65 5.21
C LYS A 47 -9.04 -4.76 6.63
N ASN A 48 -8.75 -5.97 7.09
CA ASN A 48 -8.17 -6.17 8.42
C ASN A 48 -6.71 -5.73 8.43
N ASN A 49 -5.93 -6.18 7.45
CA ASN A 49 -4.50 -5.91 7.38
C ASN A 49 -4.21 -4.40 7.26
N ILE A 50 -4.96 -3.69 6.41
CA ILE A 50 -4.78 -2.25 6.22
C ILE A 50 -5.15 -1.45 7.47
N LYS A 51 -6.22 -1.83 8.16
CA LYS A 51 -6.67 -1.18 9.41
C LYS A 51 -5.62 -1.34 10.50
N GLU A 52 -5.12 -2.56 10.72
CA GLU A 52 -4.11 -2.82 11.75
C GLU A 52 -2.77 -2.13 11.44
N ALA A 53 -2.34 -2.16 10.18
CA ALA A 53 -1.13 -1.47 9.77
C ALA A 53 -1.22 0.05 9.96
N ASN A 54 -2.35 0.66 9.58
CA ASN A 54 -2.60 2.09 9.80
C ASN A 54 -2.72 2.43 11.29
N ARG A 55 -3.43 1.61 12.09
CA ARG A 55 -3.56 1.77 13.55
C ARG A 55 -2.20 1.82 14.25
N LEU A 56 -1.24 1.05 13.73
CA LEU A 56 0.11 0.92 14.27
C LEU A 56 1.17 1.73 13.50
N TYR A 57 0.75 2.57 12.55
CA TYR A 57 1.62 3.46 11.78
C TYR A 57 2.72 2.75 10.98
N ILE A 58 2.48 1.51 10.59
CA ILE A 58 3.39 0.79 9.70
C ILE A 58 3.23 1.39 8.29
N PRO A 59 4.29 1.89 7.65
CA PRO A 59 4.22 2.36 6.27
C PRO A 59 3.70 1.28 5.33
N VAL A 60 2.68 1.65 4.53
CA VAL A 60 1.89 0.70 3.74
C VAL A 60 1.89 1.05 2.27
N GLY A 61 2.17 0.03 1.45
CA GLY A 61 1.90 0.01 0.02
C GLY A 61 0.80 -1.01 -0.29
N LEU A 62 0.29 -0.99 -1.51
CA LEU A 62 -0.72 -1.94 -1.97
C LEU A 62 -0.23 -2.68 -3.21
N TYR A 63 -0.76 -3.87 -3.46
CA TYR A 63 -0.63 -4.49 -4.76
C TYR A 63 -1.92 -5.19 -5.21
N ILE A 64 -2.06 -5.33 -6.52
CA ILE A 64 -3.08 -6.17 -7.15
C ILE A 64 -2.41 -7.29 -7.93
N TYR A 65 -2.82 -8.54 -7.68
CA TYR A 65 -2.48 -9.66 -8.57
C TYR A 65 -3.27 -9.49 -9.87
N SER A 66 -2.58 -9.06 -10.92
CA SER A 66 -3.20 -8.74 -12.19
C SER A 66 -3.27 -9.97 -13.07
N THR A 67 -4.39 -10.09 -13.79
CA THR A 67 -4.47 -10.99 -14.94
C THR A 67 -4.92 -10.24 -16.18
N ALA A 68 -4.80 -8.90 -16.20
CA ALA A 68 -5.23 -8.03 -17.28
C ALA A 68 -4.56 -8.41 -18.61
N LYS A 69 -5.35 -8.39 -19.68
CA LYS A 69 -4.98 -8.66 -21.08
C LYS A 69 -5.04 -7.42 -21.96
N THR A 70 -5.71 -6.37 -21.49
CA THR A 70 -5.91 -5.11 -22.19
C THR A 70 -5.56 -3.94 -21.28
N THR A 71 -5.29 -2.79 -21.88
CA THR A 71 -5.09 -1.54 -21.14
C THR A 71 -6.33 -1.11 -20.38
N ASP A 72 -7.52 -1.40 -20.92
CA ASP A 72 -8.80 -1.09 -20.26
C ASP A 72 -8.97 -1.91 -18.98
N GLU A 73 -8.67 -3.22 -19.02
CA GLU A 73 -8.67 -4.06 -17.81
C GLU A 73 -7.64 -3.56 -16.77
N ALA A 74 -6.52 -2.98 -17.22
CA ALA A 74 -5.51 -2.39 -16.34
C ALA A 74 -5.99 -1.10 -15.67
N ILE A 75 -6.72 -0.25 -16.40
CA ILE A 75 -7.35 0.96 -15.87
C ILE A 75 -8.40 0.57 -14.81
N GLU A 76 -9.28 -0.40 -15.10
CA GLU A 76 -10.27 -0.90 -14.14
C GLU A 76 -9.61 -1.40 -12.85
N GLU A 77 -8.51 -2.15 -12.98
CA GLU A 77 -7.72 -2.63 -11.85
C GLU A 77 -7.13 -1.49 -11.02
N ALA A 78 -6.57 -0.46 -11.66
CA ALA A 78 -6.04 0.72 -11.00
C ALA A 78 -7.13 1.51 -10.26
N GLU A 79 -8.26 1.78 -10.91
CA GLU A 79 -9.40 2.48 -10.32
C GLU A 79 -9.98 1.73 -9.11
N PHE A 80 -9.99 0.39 -9.16
CA PHE A 80 -10.39 -0.43 -8.02
C PHE A 80 -9.41 -0.30 -6.85
N CYS A 81 -8.10 -0.35 -7.11
CA CYS A 81 -7.07 -0.13 -6.09
C CYS A 81 -7.18 1.26 -5.46
N ILE A 82 -7.40 2.30 -6.28
CA ILE A 82 -7.62 3.68 -5.81
C ILE A 82 -8.84 3.78 -4.91
N THR A 83 -9.94 3.11 -5.29
CA THR A 83 -11.18 3.09 -4.49
C THR A 83 -10.94 2.50 -3.10
N LEU A 84 -10.17 1.40 -3.03
CA LEU A 84 -9.77 0.80 -1.75
C LEU A 84 -8.81 1.69 -0.95
N ALA A 85 -7.86 2.33 -1.62
CA ALA A 85 -6.84 3.18 -1.00
C ALA A 85 -7.39 4.46 -0.35
N LYS A 86 -8.47 5.05 -0.90
CA LYS A 86 -9.03 6.34 -0.44
C LYS A 86 -9.33 6.40 1.06
N ALA A 87 -9.66 5.27 1.67
CA ALA A 87 -10.03 5.18 3.08
C ALA A 87 -8.84 5.05 4.06
N TYR A 88 -7.62 4.85 3.58
CA TYR A 88 -6.49 4.38 4.41
C TYR A 88 -5.18 5.02 4.04
N LYS A 89 -4.33 5.39 4.99
CA LYS A 89 -3.03 6.03 4.73
C LYS A 89 -2.12 5.09 3.93
N ILE A 90 -1.73 5.53 2.74
CA ILE A 90 -0.85 4.82 1.82
C ILE A 90 0.44 5.64 1.70
N ASN A 91 1.55 5.08 2.17
CA ASN A 91 2.87 5.74 2.22
C ASN A 91 3.95 4.97 1.47
N TYR A 92 3.55 3.94 0.73
CA TYR A 92 4.36 3.16 -0.18
C TYR A 92 3.59 2.96 -1.49
N PRO A 93 4.23 2.49 -2.56
CA PRO A 93 3.60 2.42 -3.87
C PRO A 93 2.36 1.52 -3.93
N ILE A 94 1.46 1.86 -4.85
CA ILE A 94 0.41 0.95 -5.33
C ILE A 94 0.97 0.24 -6.57
N SER A 95 1.09 -1.07 -6.49
CA SER A 95 1.82 -1.89 -7.46
C SER A 95 0.89 -2.78 -8.28
N ILE A 96 1.19 -2.94 -9.56
CA ILE A 96 0.64 -4.03 -10.38
C ILE A 96 1.59 -5.23 -10.34
N ASP A 97 1.09 -6.38 -9.94
CA ASP A 97 1.81 -7.66 -9.96
C ASP A 97 1.46 -8.42 -11.25
N VAL A 98 2.47 -8.66 -12.09
CA VAL A 98 2.35 -9.36 -13.38
C VAL A 98 3.20 -10.64 -13.41
N GLU A 99 2.52 -11.77 -13.28
CA GLU A 99 3.16 -13.10 -13.30
C GLU A 99 2.25 -14.21 -13.87
N ASP A 100 1.05 -13.86 -14.34
CA ASP A 100 0.05 -14.85 -14.76
C ASP A 100 0.32 -15.39 -16.18
N ASN A 101 0.95 -16.55 -16.28
CA ASN A 101 1.27 -17.15 -17.57
C ASN A 101 0.02 -17.47 -18.43
N LYS A 102 -1.11 -17.80 -17.81
CA LYS A 102 -2.32 -18.18 -18.54
C LYS A 102 -2.94 -17.01 -19.32
N ASN A 103 -3.01 -15.83 -18.71
CA ASN A 103 -3.66 -14.68 -19.30
C ASN A 103 -2.68 -13.72 -19.97
N GLN A 104 -1.46 -13.61 -19.46
CA GLN A 104 -0.47 -12.63 -19.91
C GLN A 104 0.72 -13.26 -20.64
N GLY A 105 0.96 -14.57 -20.49
CA GLY A 105 2.15 -15.24 -21.02
C GLY A 105 2.33 -15.20 -22.54
N ASN A 106 1.23 -15.09 -23.30
CA ASN A 106 1.21 -15.00 -24.76
C ASN A 106 1.17 -13.56 -25.29
N LEU A 107 1.11 -12.55 -24.42
CA LEU A 107 1.16 -11.15 -24.84
C LEU A 107 2.57 -10.81 -25.32
N SER A 108 2.65 -9.96 -26.33
CA SER A 108 3.94 -9.37 -26.73
C SER A 108 4.49 -8.46 -25.63
N LYS A 109 5.81 -8.23 -25.64
CA LYS A 109 6.48 -7.32 -24.70
C LYS A 109 5.83 -5.94 -24.65
N ASN A 110 5.46 -5.39 -25.81
CA ASN A 110 4.81 -4.09 -25.90
C ASN A 110 3.39 -4.10 -25.34
N GLN A 111 2.61 -5.15 -25.58
CA GLN A 111 1.25 -5.27 -25.03
C GLN A 111 1.30 -5.32 -23.51
N LEU A 112 2.09 -6.21 -22.93
CA LEU A 112 2.19 -6.33 -21.47
C LEU A 112 2.75 -5.06 -20.82
N SER A 113 3.76 -4.43 -21.44
CA SER A 113 4.32 -3.18 -20.91
C SER A 113 3.33 -2.02 -20.99
N ASN A 114 2.49 -1.96 -22.03
CA ASN A 114 1.42 -0.96 -22.10
C ASN A 114 0.33 -1.20 -21.05
N ILE A 115 -0.02 -2.45 -20.73
CA ILE A 115 -0.94 -2.78 -19.63
C ILE A 115 -0.40 -2.21 -18.31
N ILE A 116 0.87 -2.50 -18.00
CA ILE A 116 1.54 -1.98 -16.80
C ILE A 116 1.57 -0.45 -16.83
N LYS A 117 1.97 0.15 -17.95
CA LYS A 117 2.04 1.61 -18.11
C LYS A 117 0.69 2.28 -17.83
N PHE A 118 -0.40 1.75 -18.38
CA PHE A 118 -1.73 2.33 -18.21
C PHE A 118 -2.25 2.18 -16.77
N PHE A 119 -1.93 1.07 -16.09
CA PHE A 119 -2.16 0.95 -14.66
C PHE A 119 -1.40 2.04 -13.89
N CYS A 120 -0.08 2.15 -14.10
CA CYS A 120 0.77 3.09 -13.38
C CYS A 120 0.37 4.56 -13.64
N ASP A 121 0.12 4.93 -14.89
CA ASP A 121 -0.40 6.26 -15.26
C ASP A 121 -1.69 6.59 -14.50
N THR A 122 -2.59 5.62 -14.35
CA THR A 122 -3.89 5.82 -13.69
C THR A 122 -3.71 6.05 -12.19
N ILE A 123 -2.82 5.29 -11.55
CA ILE A 123 -2.43 5.48 -10.15
C ILE A 123 -1.81 6.87 -9.93
N GLU A 124 -0.84 7.27 -10.76
CA GLU A 124 -0.14 8.57 -10.65
C GLU A 124 -1.06 9.75 -10.90
N LYS A 125 -1.95 9.68 -11.90
CA LYS A 125 -2.98 10.70 -12.16
C LYS A 125 -3.93 10.91 -10.97
N ASN A 126 -4.04 9.94 -10.09
CA ASN A 126 -4.88 9.99 -8.88
C ASN A 126 -4.07 10.32 -7.61
N ASN A 127 -2.86 10.88 -7.74
CA ASN A 127 -1.98 11.28 -6.64
C ASN A 127 -1.60 10.12 -5.72
N TYR A 128 -1.30 8.96 -6.31
CA TYR A 128 -0.63 7.85 -5.64
C TYR A 128 0.68 7.53 -6.36
N TYR A 129 1.63 6.96 -5.64
CA TYR A 129 2.89 6.52 -6.25
C TYR A 129 2.69 5.15 -6.91
N ALA A 130 3.02 5.02 -8.19
CA ALA A 130 2.89 3.76 -8.92
C ALA A 130 4.20 2.96 -8.93
N MET A 131 4.05 1.64 -9.06
CA MET A 131 5.17 0.70 -9.21
C MET A 131 4.67 -0.52 -9.98
N TYR A 132 5.58 -1.29 -10.56
CA TYR A 132 5.27 -2.62 -11.09
C TYR A 132 6.13 -3.69 -10.44
N TYR A 133 5.54 -4.86 -10.26
CA TYR A 133 6.19 -6.05 -9.77
C TYR A 133 6.26 -7.14 -10.85
N CYS A 134 7.40 -7.82 -10.91
CA CYS A 134 7.53 -9.09 -11.62
C CYS A 134 8.75 -9.87 -11.10
N ASN A 135 8.81 -11.16 -11.40
CA ASN A 135 10.04 -11.93 -11.19
C ASN A 135 11.10 -11.63 -12.27
N LYS A 136 12.35 -12.04 -12.01
CA LYS A 136 13.48 -11.83 -12.93
C LYS A 136 13.23 -12.36 -14.35
N ASP A 137 12.56 -13.50 -14.52
CA ASP A 137 12.29 -14.07 -15.84
C ASP A 137 11.35 -13.16 -16.64
N TRP A 138 10.25 -12.73 -16.03
CA TRP A 138 9.31 -11.81 -16.64
C TRP A 138 9.97 -10.47 -16.98
N TYR A 139 10.79 -9.94 -16.07
CA TYR A 139 11.54 -8.72 -16.34
C TYR A 139 12.37 -8.84 -17.63
N LEU A 140 13.21 -9.86 -17.75
CA LEU A 140 14.11 -10.02 -18.89
C LEU A 140 13.37 -10.40 -20.20
N ASN A 141 12.34 -11.24 -20.08
CA ASN A 141 11.79 -11.96 -21.23
C ASN A 141 10.39 -11.49 -21.64
N LYS A 142 9.67 -10.75 -20.81
CA LYS A 142 8.27 -10.36 -21.06
C LYS A 142 8.04 -8.86 -21.11
N LEU A 143 8.99 -8.02 -20.70
CA LEU A 143 8.80 -6.57 -20.64
C LEU A 143 9.63 -5.82 -21.68
N ASN A 144 9.11 -4.66 -22.09
CA ASN A 144 9.81 -3.63 -22.84
C ASN A 144 10.19 -2.51 -21.84
N HIS A 145 11.49 -2.40 -21.57
CA HIS A 145 12.02 -1.47 -20.57
C HIS A 145 11.96 0.00 -20.99
N ASP A 146 11.94 0.31 -22.29
CA ASP A 146 11.84 1.70 -22.74
C ASP A 146 10.48 2.31 -22.38
N ILE A 147 9.41 1.49 -22.46
CA ILE A 147 8.06 1.88 -22.06
C ILE A 147 7.97 2.09 -20.54
N LEU A 148 8.66 1.25 -19.77
CA LEU A 148 8.55 1.19 -18.31
C LEU A 148 9.61 2.00 -17.56
N LYS A 149 10.56 2.62 -18.26
CA LYS A 149 11.63 3.46 -17.69
C LYS A 149 11.13 4.54 -16.71
N PRO A 150 9.94 5.15 -16.88
CA PRO A 150 9.44 6.16 -15.95
C PRO A 150 9.08 5.63 -14.55
N TYR A 151 8.82 4.33 -14.39
CA TYR A 151 8.29 3.78 -13.15
C TYR A 151 9.34 2.99 -12.36
N ASP A 152 9.24 3.08 -11.04
CA ASP A 152 10.00 2.24 -10.13
C ASP A 152 9.55 0.78 -10.24
N LYS A 153 10.48 -0.14 -9.92
CA LYS A 153 10.25 -1.58 -10.08
C LYS A 153 10.59 -2.38 -8.85
N TRP A 154 9.69 -3.28 -8.54
CA TRP A 154 9.82 -4.29 -7.52
C TRP A 154 10.13 -5.64 -8.19
N ILE A 155 11.30 -6.20 -7.92
CA ILE A 155 11.76 -7.42 -8.61
C ILE A 155 11.90 -8.57 -7.63
N ALA A 156 11.29 -9.70 -7.96
CA ALA A 156 11.55 -10.96 -7.27
C ALA A 156 12.76 -11.69 -7.85
N GLN A 157 13.72 -11.94 -6.98
CA GLN A 157 14.87 -12.79 -7.26
C GLN A 157 15.36 -13.45 -5.96
N TRP A 158 15.01 -14.72 -5.76
CA TRP A 158 15.31 -15.45 -4.54
C TRP A 158 16.68 -16.16 -4.58
N ASN A 159 17.17 -16.59 -3.41
CA ASN A 159 18.39 -17.41 -3.24
C ASN A 159 19.68 -16.76 -3.80
N LYS A 160 19.85 -15.45 -3.57
CA LYS A 160 21.04 -14.70 -3.98
C LYS A 160 21.51 -13.76 -2.87
N GLU A 161 22.81 -13.49 -2.83
CA GLU A 161 23.40 -12.50 -1.91
C GLU A 161 23.04 -11.06 -2.30
N LYS A 162 22.78 -10.82 -3.58
CA LYS A 162 22.35 -9.53 -4.14
C LYS A 162 21.42 -9.75 -5.33
N CYS A 163 20.54 -8.78 -5.58
CA CYS A 163 19.77 -8.75 -6.81
C CYS A 163 20.69 -8.45 -8.00
N ASP A 164 20.54 -9.22 -9.09
CA ASP A 164 21.27 -8.96 -10.33
C ASP A 164 20.64 -7.82 -11.13
N ILE A 165 19.40 -7.47 -10.82
CA ILE A 165 18.64 -6.39 -11.46
C ILE A 165 18.70 -5.16 -10.57
N VAL A 166 19.11 -4.02 -11.12
CA VAL A 166 19.03 -2.72 -10.43
C VAL A 166 17.55 -2.40 -10.26
N CYS A 167 17.00 -2.63 -9.08
CA CYS A 167 15.59 -2.44 -8.73
C CYS A 167 15.44 -1.50 -7.54
N ASP A 168 14.20 -1.09 -7.27
CA ASP A 168 13.87 -0.12 -6.23
C ASP A 168 13.36 -0.83 -4.96
N ILE A 169 12.65 -1.94 -5.16
CA ILE A 169 12.36 -2.96 -4.14
C ILE A 169 12.82 -4.32 -4.67
N TRP A 170 13.47 -5.11 -3.82
CA TRP A 170 13.88 -6.47 -4.12
C TRP A 170 13.18 -7.45 -3.19
N GLN A 171 12.35 -8.35 -3.76
CA GLN A 171 11.84 -9.51 -3.03
C GLN A 171 12.91 -10.62 -3.08
N TYR A 172 13.58 -10.85 -1.95
CA TYR A 172 14.77 -11.69 -1.86
C TYR A 172 14.49 -13.10 -1.31
N SER A 173 13.30 -13.33 -0.75
CA SER A 173 12.88 -14.64 -0.25
C SER A 173 11.36 -14.80 -0.35
N ASP A 174 10.91 -16.01 -0.67
CA ASP A 174 9.52 -16.49 -0.61
C ASP A 174 9.24 -17.37 0.64
N LYS A 175 10.28 -17.56 1.46
CA LYS A 175 10.31 -18.53 2.59
C LYS A 175 10.78 -17.86 3.87
N GLY A 176 10.57 -16.56 3.99
CA GLY A 176 10.90 -15.79 5.16
C GLY A 176 10.16 -16.24 6.40
N LYS A 177 10.71 -15.86 7.56
CA LYS A 177 10.05 -15.97 8.85
C LYS A 177 10.21 -14.63 9.55
N VAL A 178 9.10 -14.06 9.99
CA VAL A 178 9.05 -12.77 10.68
C VAL A 178 8.10 -12.91 11.85
N ASP A 179 8.54 -12.47 13.03
CA ASP A 179 7.74 -12.48 14.23
C ASP A 179 6.44 -11.70 14.01
N GLY A 180 5.31 -12.31 14.38
CA GLY A 180 3.97 -11.80 14.11
C GLY A 180 3.26 -12.47 12.92
N ILE A 181 3.99 -13.15 12.03
CA ILE A 181 3.40 -13.90 10.91
C ILE A 181 3.64 -15.41 11.09
N ASN A 182 2.54 -16.16 11.10
CA ASN A 182 2.61 -17.61 11.19
C ASN A 182 2.85 -18.22 9.80
N GLY A 183 4.01 -18.87 9.63
CA GLY A 183 4.38 -19.55 8.39
C GLY A 183 5.28 -18.70 7.47
N PRO A 184 5.51 -19.17 6.23
CA PRO A 184 6.32 -18.46 5.25
C PRO A 184 5.75 -17.08 4.88
N VAL A 185 6.64 -16.13 4.68
CA VAL A 185 6.30 -14.79 4.17
C VAL A 185 7.37 -14.29 3.21
N ASP A 186 6.94 -13.52 2.22
CA ASP A 186 7.82 -12.88 1.27
C ASP A 186 8.59 -11.72 1.92
N LEU A 187 9.91 -11.70 1.72
CA LEU A 187 10.79 -10.70 2.33
C LEU A 187 11.34 -9.74 1.30
N ASN A 188 11.31 -8.46 1.65
CA ASN A 188 11.66 -7.37 0.77
C ASN A 188 12.72 -6.46 1.35
N TYR A 189 13.59 -5.96 0.47
CA TYR A 189 14.43 -4.82 0.73
C TYR A 189 14.01 -3.65 -0.16
N SER A 190 13.67 -2.52 0.45
CA SER A 190 13.50 -1.25 -0.27
C SER A 190 14.80 -0.45 -0.24
N PHE A 191 15.25 -0.04 -1.42
CA PHE A 191 16.41 0.84 -1.59
C PHE A 191 16.03 2.33 -1.51
N LYS A 192 14.73 2.63 -1.55
CA LYS A 192 14.16 3.97 -1.39
C LYS A 192 13.30 4.05 -0.13
N ASP A 193 13.28 5.21 0.51
CA ASP A 193 12.32 5.53 1.57
C ASP A 193 11.07 6.16 0.94
N TYR A 194 10.14 5.32 0.50
CA TYR A 194 8.92 5.80 -0.15
C TYR A 194 8.04 6.63 0.77
N CYS A 195 8.02 6.34 2.06
CA CYS A 195 7.26 7.13 3.03
C CYS A 195 7.74 8.58 3.01
N LYS A 196 9.06 8.78 3.08
CA LYS A 196 9.66 10.11 2.98
C LYS A 196 9.46 10.76 1.61
N ILE A 197 9.64 10.00 0.51
CA ILE A 197 9.45 10.51 -0.85
C ILE A 197 8.02 11.01 -1.04
N ILE A 198 7.03 10.16 -0.76
CA ILE A 198 5.60 10.45 -0.92
C ILE A 198 5.20 11.66 -0.07
N ASN A 199 5.63 11.73 1.19
CA ASN A 199 5.33 12.88 2.05
C ASN A 199 5.98 14.19 1.56
N THR A 200 7.06 14.12 0.79
CA THR A 200 7.75 15.30 0.23
C THR A 200 7.10 15.78 -1.06
N ILE A 201 6.73 14.85 -1.95
CA ILE A 201 6.20 15.18 -3.29
C ILE A 201 4.67 15.36 -3.31
N MET A 202 3.97 14.78 -2.33
CA MET A 202 2.52 14.90 -2.15
C MET A 202 2.19 15.39 -0.72
N PRO A 203 2.69 16.57 -0.30
CA PRO A 203 2.54 17.04 1.07
C PRO A 203 1.07 17.29 1.45
N ASN A 204 0.16 17.40 0.47
CA ASN A 204 -1.24 17.82 0.65
C ASN A 204 -2.23 17.04 -0.22
N VAL A 205 -2.21 15.71 -0.23
CA VAL A 205 -3.48 15.00 -0.53
C VAL A 205 -4.34 15.16 0.72
N GLU A 206 -4.99 16.32 0.85
CA GLU A 206 -6.00 16.55 1.88
C GLU A 206 -7.11 15.51 1.65
N ARG A 207 -7.03 14.38 2.34
CA ARG A 207 -8.22 13.56 2.50
C ARG A 207 -9.24 14.42 3.20
N SER A 208 -10.38 14.62 2.56
CA SER A 208 -11.50 15.33 3.16
C SER A 208 -11.84 14.64 4.47
N ILE A 209 -11.48 15.27 5.58
CA ILE A 209 -11.82 14.80 6.90
C ILE A 209 -13.31 15.06 7.10
N THR A 210 -14.11 14.01 7.11
CA THR A 210 -15.56 14.08 7.25
C THR A 210 -16.02 13.33 8.50
N ILE A 211 -17.25 13.59 8.93
CA ILE A 211 -17.89 12.76 9.96
C ILE A 211 -17.94 11.34 9.42
N GLY A 212 -17.33 10.42 10.15
CA GLY A 212 -17.22 9.02 9.79
C GLY A 212 -15.81 8.57 9.41
N THR A 213 -14.90 9.50 9.12
CA THR A 213 -13.50 9.16 8.81
C THR A 213 -12.83 8.48 10.02
N GLU A 214 -12.25 7.30 9.81
CA GLU A 214 -11.36 6.68 10.78
C GLU A 214 -9.97 7.32 10.66
N VAL A 215 -9.40 7.74 11.78
CA VAL A 215 -8.12 8.44 11.85
C VAL A 215 -7.24 7.81 12.93
N SER A 216 -5.94 7.90 12.72
CA SER A 216 -4.94 7.55 13.73
C SER A 216 -4.19 8.83 14.13
N PHE A 217 -3.91 8.99 15.41
CA PHE A 217 -3.32 10.19 16.00
C PHE A 217 -2.45 9.84 17.21
N ASN A 218 -1.41 10.63 17.46
CA ASN A 218 -0.50 10.44 18.60
C ASN A 218 -0.68 11.48 19.71
N LYS A 219 -1.50 12.50 19.48
CA LYS A 219 -1.83 13.56 20.42
C LYS A 219 -3.32 13.84 20.37
N CYS A 220 -3.90 14.16 21.50
CA CYS A 220 -5.29 14.60 21.58
C CYS A 220 -5.49 15.65 22.67
N TYR A 221 -6.70 16.20 22.77
CA TYR A 221 -7.01 17.31 23.65
C TYR A 221 -8.35 17.05 24.35
N ILE A 222 -8.47 17.51 25.58
CA ILE A 222 -9.70 17.33 26.37
C ILE A 222 -10.88 18.15 25.82
N SER A 223 -10.60 19.22 25.06
CA SER A 223 -11.61 20.08 24.45
C SER A 223 -11.14 20.65 23.10
N SER A 224 -12.10 21.14 22.32
CA SER A 224 -11.87 21.77 21.03
C SER A 224 -10.99 23.05 21.09
N ASP A 225 -10.85 23.64 22.28
CA ASP A 225 -10.12 24.90 22.51
C ASP A 225 -8.85 24.72 23.36
N SER A 226 -8.59 23.52 23.88
CA SER A 226 -7.45 23.24 24.75
C SER A 226 -6.11 23.38 24.02
N ASP A 227 -5.16 24.06 24.66
CA ASP A 227 -3.77 24.16 24.19
C ASP A 227 -2.89 23.00 24.67
N ASN A 228 -3.32 22.30 25.72
CA ASN A 228 -2.52 21.26 26.35
C ASN A 228 -2.77 19.90 25.67
N PRO A 229 -1.76 19.30 25.01
CA PRO A 229 -1.90 17.98 24.43
C PRO A 229 -1.84 16.90 25.52
N LEU A 230 -2.62 15.85 25.30
CA LEU A 230 -2.66 14.62 26.08
C LEU A 230 -2.14 13.47 25.23
N LYS A 231 -1.59 12.45 25.89
CA LYS A 231 -1.30 11.18 25.26
C LYS A 231 -2.61 10.37 25.22
N PRO A 232 -3.10 9.98 24.04
CA PRO A 232 -4.35 9.25 23.95
C PRO A 232 -4.20 7.84 24.54
N LEU A 233 -5.27 7.34 25.15
CA LEU A 233 -5.34 5.94 25.61
C LEU A 233 -5.29 4.98 24.42
N TYR A 234 -5.98 5.34 23.33
CA TYR A 234 -5.96 4.64 22.06
C TYR A 234 -5.61 5.64 20.94
N GLY A 235 -4.55 5.37 20.17
CA GLY A 235 -4.08 6.25 19.10
C GLY A 235 -4.88 6.17 17.80
N HIS A 236 -6.15 5.78 17.86
CA HIS A 236 -7.01 5.64 16.69
C HIS A 236 -8.48 5.83 17.09
N GLY A 237 -9.31 6.23 16.15
CA GLY A 237 -10.75 6.34 16.35
C GLY A 237 -11.47 6.96 15.16
N LYS A 238 -12.78 7.13 15.30
CA LYS A 238 -13.65 7.65 14.25
C LYS A 238 -14.05 9.08 14.54
N ILE A 239 -14.01 9.95 13.53
CA ILE A 239 -14.49 11.32 13.68
C ILE A 239 -16.01 11.33 13.75
N THR A 240 -16.55 11.83 14.85
CA THR A 240 -18.00 11.89 15.11
C THR A 240 -18.55 13.31 15.03
N LYS A 241 -17.70 14.32 15.17
CA LYS A 241 -18.07 15.73 15.10
C LYS A 241 -16.93 16.59 14.58
N ILE A 242 -17.27 17.64 13.83
CA ILE A 242 -16.34 18.62 13.29
C ILE A 242 -16.77 20.03 13.69
N LEU A 243 -15.86 20.81 14.28
CA LEU A 243 -16.05 22.21 14.65
C LEU A 243 -15.00 23.07 13.94
N ASN A 244 -15.29 23.53 12.72
CA ASN A 244 -14.31 24.18 11.83
C ASN A 244 -13.60 25.42 12.39
N ASN A 245 -14.18 26.10 13.40
CA ASN A 245 -13.63 27.33 13.98
C ASN A 245 -12.90 27.09 15.31
N LYS A 246 -12.40 25.87 15.53
CA LYS A 246 -11.76 25.45 16.78
C LYS A 246 -10.32 25.04 16.56
N LYS A 247 -9.49 25.16 17.59
CA LYS A 247 -8.07 24.77 17.55
C LYS A 247 -7.93 23.28 17.24
N ASN A 248 -8.78 22.46 17.87
CA ASN A 248 -8.84 21.02 17.72
C ASN A 248 -10.23 20.66 17.19
N PRO A 249 -10.48 20.75 15.87
CA PRO A 249 -11.82 20.71 15.31
C PRO A 249 -12.47 19.33 15.30
N TYR A 250 -11.72 18.23 15.46
CA TYR A 250 -12.23 16.87 15.22
C TYR A 250 -12.45 16.11 16.53
N LEU A 251 -13.70 15.74 16.82
CA LEU A 251 -14.04 14.88 17.96
C LEU A 251 -13.89 13.41 17.56
N ILE A 252 -13.21 12.64 18.41
CA ILE A 252 -13.01 11.21 18.25
C ILE A 252 -14.02 10.43 19.09
N ASN A 253 -14.68 9.44 18.47
CA ASN A 253 -15.67 8.54 19.06
C ASN A 253 -16.76 9.32 19.84
N GLU A 254 -17.34 8.76 20.90
CA GLU A 254 -18.42 9.40 21.68
C GLU A 254 -17.87 10.28 22.82
N ASN A 255 -16.96 11.21 22.48
CA ASN A 255 -16.27 12.15 23.38
C ASN A 255 -14.98 11.63 24.04
N ASP A 256 -14.21 10.78 23.36
CA ASP A 256 -12.91 10.33 23.90
C ASP A 256 -11.94 11.51 24.00
N CYS A 257 -11.78 12.25 22.90
CA CYS A 257 -10.90 13.41 22.82
C CYS A 257 -11.12 14.22 21.54
N TRP A 258 -10.49 15.39 21.48
CA TRP A 258 -10.38 16.21 20.27
C TRP A 258 -8.99 16.10 19.66
N ILE A 259 -8.89 16.24 18.35
CA ILE A 259 -7.63 16.34 17.62
C ILE A 259 -7.70 17.48 16.60
N ARG A 260 -6.54 17.90 16.12
CA ARG A 260 -6.41 18.78 14.95
C ARG A 260 -5.71 18.05 13.82
N LYS A 261 -5.78 18.66 12.64
CA LYS A 261 -5.29 18.07 11.39
C LYS A 261 -3.82 17.64 11.49
N ASP A 262 -2.99 18.48 12.11
CA ASP A 262 -1.55 18.22 12.26
C ASP A 262 -1.21 17.06 13.21
N ASP A 263 -2.17 16.63 14.04
CA ASP A 263 -2.02 15.49 14.93
C ASP A 263 -2.54 14.17 14.31
N ILE A 264 -3.21 14.27 13.14
CA ILE A 264 -3.59 13.11 12.32
C ILE A 264 -2.34 12.64 11.59
N LEU A 265 -2.02 11.37 11.80
CA LEU A 265 -0.85 10.73 11.21
C LEU A 265 -1.20 10.16 9.85
#